data_AF-A0A942E1C9-F1
#
_entry.id   AF-A0A942E1C9-F1
#
_cell.length_a   1.000
_cell.length_b   1.000
_cell.length_c   1.000
_cell.angle_alpha   90.00
_cell.angle_beta   90.00
_cell.angle_gamma   90.00
#
_symmetry.space_group_name_H-M   'P 1'
#
loop_
_entity.id
_entity.type
_entity.pdbx_description
1 polymer ?
#
loop_
_entity_poly.entity_id
_entity_poly.type
_entity_poly.pdbx_seq_one_letter_code
_entity_poly.pdbx_strand_id
1 'polypeptide(L)' 'MTKREKRRFIRELISAVQKSILDRVPDMPEEWDGHELRAYIAEKFGETVVTVGRTGHYGKPYAKRTRDYRNTVIERNL' A
#
# COMPACT_ATOMS: atom_id res chain seq x y z
N MET A 1 16.48 -1.48 -8.79
CA MET A 1 16.02 -0.10 -8.57
C MET A 1 17.07 0.69 -7.80
N THR A 2 17.58 1.77 -8.39
CA THR A 2 18.42 2.78 -7.75
C THR A 2 17.64 3.57 -6.71
N LYS A 3 18.32 4.34 -5.84
CA LYS A 3 17.66 5.23 -4.86
C LYS A 3 16.74 6.26 -5.54
N ARG A 4 17.13 6.77 -6.71
CA ARG A 4 16.34 7.72 -7.51
C ARG A 4 15.07 7.06 -8.04
N GLU A 5 15.17 5.86 -8.59
CA GLU A 5 14.02 5.09 -9.08
C GLU A 5 13.07 4.71 -7.95
N LYS A 6 13.58 4.31 -6.78
CA LYS A 6 12.74 4.02 -5.60
C LYS A 6 11.93 5.24 -5.19
N ARG A 7 12.56 6.42 -5.10
CA ARG A 7 11.86 7.67 -4.78
C ARG A 7 10.79 8.02 -5.81
N ARG A 8 11.10 7.86 -7.10
CA ARG A 8 10.14 8.09 -8.18
C ARG A 8 8.95 7.15 -8.07
N PHE A 9 9.21 5.85 -7.95
CA PHE A 9 8.18 4.83 -7.80
C PHE A 9 7.28 5.08 -6.58
N ILE A 10 7.86 5.42 -5.43
CA ILE A 10 7.08 5.73 -4.22
C ILE A 10 6.15 6.92 -4.48
N ARG A 11 6.64 8.00 -5.10
CA ARG A 11 5.81 9.17 -5.42
C ARG A 11 4.68 8.81 -6.37
N GLU A 12 5.00 8.15 -7.47
CA GLU A 12 4.01 7.75 -8.48
C GLU A 12 2.94 6.83 -7.88
N LEU A 13 3.34 5.87 -7.04
CA LEU A 13 2.42 4.97 -6.36
C LEU A 13 1.49 5.72 -5.40
N ILE A 14 2.03 6.59 -4.55
CA ILE A 14 1.22 7.35 -3.59
C ILE A 14 0.28 8.33 -4.32
N SER A 15 0.74 9.00 -5.38
CA SER A 15 -0.11 9.89 -6.18
C SER A 15 -1.26 9.13 -6.85
N ALA A 16 -1.02 7.92 -7.35
CA ALA A 16 -2.08 7.09 -7.93
C ALA A 16 -3.12 6.66 -6.88
N VAL A 17 -2.67 6.23 -5.70
CA VAL A 17 -3.57 5.87 -4.59
C VAL A 17 -4.37 7.07 -4.10
N GLN A 18 -3.71 8.22 -3.93
CA GLN A 18 -4.36 9.47 -3.54
C GLN A 18 -5.45 9.84 -4.55
N LYS A 19 -5.15 9.79 -5.85
CA LYS A 19 -6.14 10.05 -6.90
C LYS A 19 -7.35 9.12 -6.78
N SER A 20 -7.11 7.82 -6.64
CA SER A 20 -8.18 6.82 -6.48
C SER A 20 -9.07 7.06 -5.25
N ILE A 21 -8.49 7.57 -4.15
CA ILE A 21 -9.26 7.95 -2.95
C ILE A 21 -10.07 9.21 -3.22
N LEU A 22 -9.47 10.23 -3.82
CA LEU A 22 -10.14 11.50 -4.13
C LEU A 22 -11.30 11.32 -5.13
N ASP A 23 -11.15 10.43 -6.11
CA ASP A 23 -12.20 10.10 -7.08
C ASP A 23 -13.44 9.47 -6.40
N ARG A 24 -13.31 9.00 -5.15
CA ARG A 24 -14.40 8.43 -4.35
C ARG A 24 -15.05 9.40 -3.39
N VAL A 25 -14.49 10.59 -3.19
CA VAL A 25 -15.05 11.62 -2.29
C VAL A 25 -16.51 11.95 -2.62
N PRO A 26 -16.96 12.04 -3.90
CA PRO A 26 -18.37 12.28 -4.20
C PRO A 26 -19.33 11.17 -3.74
N ASP A 27 -18.83 9.94 -3.54
CA ASP A 27 -19.61 8.80 -3.06
C ASP A 27 -19.62 8.72 -1.52
N MET A 28 -18.84 9.56 -0.83
CA MET A 28 -18.69 9.51 0.63
C MET A 28 -19.84 10.27 1.31
N PRO A 29 -20.40 9.75 2.41
CA PRO A 29 -21.37 10.48 3.22
C PRO A 29 -20.81 11.81 3.76
N GLU A 30 -21.65 12.84 3.85
CA GLU A 30 -21.24 14.18 4.29
C GLU A 30 -20.80 14.21 5.77
N GLU A 31 -21.32 13.30 6.58
CA GLU A 31 -21.01 13.16 7.99
C GLU A 31 -19.66 12.50 8.27
N TRP A 32 -19.01 11.94 7.24
CA TRP A 32 -17.68 11.35 7.41
C TRP A 32 -16.68 12.40 7.83
N ASP A 33 -16.01 12.13 8.95
CA ASP A 33 -14.97 13.00 9.47
C ASP A 33 -13.58 12.36 9.32
N GLY A 34 -12.61 12.88 10.05
CA GLY A 34 -11.24 12.36 10.03
C GLY A 34 -11.11 10.88 10.44
N HIS A 35 -12.07 10.31 11.20
CA HIS A 35 -12.07 8.94 11.65
C HIS A 35 -12.44 7.97 10.53
N GLU A 36 -13.57 8.19 9.86
CA GLU A 36 -14.02 7.34 8.74
C GLU A 36 -13.03 7.43 7.57
N LEU A 37 -12.52 8.63 7.28
CA LEU A 37 -11.50 8.80 6.25
C LEU A 37 -10.21 8.04 6.57
N ARG A 38 -9.77 8.02 7.84
CA ARG A 38 -8.61 7.21 8.26
C ARG A 38 -8.88 5.73 8.12
N ALA A 39 -10.06 5.25 8.51
CA ALA A 39 -10.45 3.85 8.38
C ALA A 39 -10.49 3.43 6.90
N TYR A 40 -11.15 4.20 6.06
CA TYR A 40 -11.22 3.98 4.62
C TYR A 40 -9.82 3.92 3.99
N ILE A 41 -8.94 4.88 4.28
CA ILE A 41 -7.56 4.88 3.77
C ILE A 41 -6.81 3.62 4.24
N ALA A 42 -6.94 3.25 5.52
CA ALA A 42 -6.29 2.06 6.06
C ALA A 42 -6.77 0.77 5.37
N GLU A 43 -8.07 0.64 5.11
CA GLU A 43 -8.65 -0.49 4.38
C GLU A 43 -8.13 -0.55 2.94
N LYS A 44 -8.09 0.58 2.21
CA LYS A 44 -7.58 0.62 0.83
C LYS A 44 -6.14 0.14 0.73
N PHE A 45 -5.29 0.49 1.71
CA PHE A 45 -3.92 -0.03 1.80
C PHE A 45 -3.87 -1.50 2.28
N GLY A 46 -4.77 -1.90 3.17
CA GLY A 46 -4.90 -3.29 3.65
C GLY A 46 -5.25 -4.27 2.53
N GLU A 47 -6.21 -3.93 1.68
CA GLU A 47 -6.60 -4.74 0.50
C GLU A 47 -5.44 -4.90 -0.49
N THR A 48 -4.62 -3.85 -0.67
CA THR A 48 -3.45 -3.93 -1.55
C THR A 48 -2.38 -4.87 -0.99
N VAL A 49 -2.17 -4.90 0.33
CA VAL A 49 -1.23 -5.81 0.99
C VAL A 49 -1.71 -7.27 0.94
N VAL A 50 -3.02 -7.50 1.12
CA VAL A 50 -3.61 -8.85 1.11
C VAL A 50 -3.59 -9.46 -0.29
N THR A 51 -3.85 -8.68 -1.33
CA THR A 51 -3.83 -9.17 -2.72
C THR A 51 -2.45 -9.68 -3.13
N VAL A 52 -1.42 -8.98 -2.68
CA VAL A 52 -0.02 -9.34 -2.88
C VAL A 52 0.39 -10.63 -2.14
N GLY A 53 -0.32 -11.00 -1.06
CA GLY A 53 -0.03 -12.19 -0.25
C GLY A 53 -0.93 -13.40 -0.49
N ARG A 54 -2.16 -13.21 -1.00
CA ARG A 54 -3.17 -14.28 -1.06
C ARG A 54 -3.50 -14.79 -2.46
N THR A 55 -3.22 -14.04 -3.53
CA THR A 55 -3.43 -14.54 -4.90
C THR A 55 -2.20 -15.30 -5.38
N GLY A 56 -2.12 -16.56 -4.94
CA GLY A 56 -1.08 -17.49 -5.37
C GLY A 56 -1.20 -17.83 -6.85
N HIS A 57 -0.54 -17.06 -7.72
CA HIS A 57 -0.17 -17.44 -9.10
C HIS A 57 1.17 -16.85 -9.59
N TYR A 58 1.90 -16.12 -8.74
CA TYR A 58 3.29 -15.72 -9.03
C TYR A 58 4.24 -16.58 -8.20
N GLY A 59 5.09 -17.34 -8.89
CA GLY A 59 5.86 -18.46 -8.34
C GLY A 59 6.76 -18.15 -7.14
N LYS A 60 7.37 -19.23 -6.63
CA LYS A 60 8.30 -19.33 -5.49
C LYS A 60 9.29 -18.16 -5.25
N PRO A 61 9.77 -17.38 -6.24
CA PRO A 61 10.64 -16.22 -5.97
C PRO A 61 10.00 -15.09 -5.14
N TYR A 62 8.66 -14.94 -5.16
CA TYR A 62 7.98 -13.83 -4.51
C TYR A 62 7.98 -13.94 -2.99
N ALA A 63 7.70 -15.15 -2.46
CA ALA A 63 7.66 -15.42 -1.03
C ALA A 63 9.02 -15.16 -0.33
N LYS A 64 10.14 -15.47 -1.00
CA LYS A 64 11.49 -15.17 -0.50
C LYS A 64 11.71 -13.66 -0.36
N ARG A 65 11.37 -12.89 -1.41
CA ARG A 65 11.54 -11.42 -1.41
C ARG A 65 10.67 -10.74 -0.34
N THR A 66 9.45 -11.22 -0.10
CA THR A 66 8.59 -10.69 0.97
C THR A 66 9.16 -10.97 2.35
N ARG A 67 9.69 -12.18 2.59
CA ARG A 67 10.36 -12.53 3.84
C ARG A 67 11.62 -11.70 4.05
N ASP A 68 12.48 -11.60 3.03
CA ASP A 68 13.72 -10.84 3.10
C ASP A 68 13.44 -9.34 3.35
N TYR A 69 12.39 -8.79 2.72
CA TYR A 69 11.89 -7.45 3.03
C TYR A 69 11.49 -7.31 4.51
N ARG A 70 10.64 -8.21 5.03
CA ARG A 70 10.19 -8.16 6.44
C ARG A 70 11.37 -8.20 7.41
N ASN A 71 12.35 -9.07 7.18
CA ASN A 71 13.54 -9.16 8.02
C ASN A 71 14.34 -7.84 8.01
N THR A 72 14.56 -7.23 6.85
CA THR A 72 15.29 -5.95 6.75
C THR A 72 14.59 -4.76 7.41
N VAL A 73 13.26 -4.80 7.51
CA VAL A 73 12.49 -3.76 8.21
C VAL A 73 12.54 -3.95 9.72
N ILE A 74 12.49 -5.19 10.19
CA ILE A 74 12.56 -5.53 11.62
C ILE A 74 13.95 -5.22 12.18
N GLU A 75 15.03 -5.64 11.49
CA GLU A 75 16.42 -5.40 11.92
C GLU A 75 16.80 -3.91 11.99
N ARG A 76 16.08 -3.03 11.30
CA ARG A 76 16.33 -1.58 11.30
C ARG A 76 15.50 -0.81 12.33
N ASN A 77 14.51 -1.46 12.94
CA ASN A 77 13.62 -0.87 13.95
C ASN A 77 13.83 -1.47 15.35
N LEU A 78 14.87 -2.31 15.53
CA LEU A 78 15.42 -2.79 16.79
C LEU A 78 16.69 -2.00 17.12
#